data_AF-E3KJD9-F1
#
_entry.id   AF-E3KJD9-F1
#
_cell.length_a   1.000
_cell.length_b   1.000
_cell.length_c   1.000
_cell.angle_alpha   90.00
_cell.angle_beta   90.00
_cell.angle_gamma   90.00
#
_symmetry.space_group_name_H-M   'P 1'
#
loop_
_entity.id
_entity.type
_entity.pdbx_description
1 polymer ?
#
loop_
_entity_poly.entity_id
_entity_poly.type
_entity_poly.pdbx_seq_one_letter_code
_entity_poly.pdbx_strand_id
1 'polypeptide(L)'
;MTLSDSTPIRRTPLLLLKTYIRSQDAAFHRDYLPPGYPQSLDACLTVVEKMRRLMKSEKGLLRTLLLYNIKEMNHRPIDGAFPSLDALVVVIDHNMASRKQLRAVDEIQRSYPDNVKTRLAFLRLYTVVHLIHRDPTQNISQWEMIDQQIEYVKKQSDLYRIAYGRVVRAIDHELFGQKKNFDCINHEEIRVPSEEDVEEEIRRMSTGDRSEGQSNPFG
;
A
#
# COMPACT_ATOMS: atom_id res chain seq x y z
N MET A 1 2.89 10.27 -31.96
CA MET A 1 2.75 9.36 -30.80
C MET A 1 4.12 8.74 -30.54
N THR A 2 4.91 9.35 -29.67
CA THR A 2 6.21 8.83 -29.25
C THR A 2 5.99 7.92 -28.06
N LEU A 3 6.34 6.65 -28.22
CA LEU A 3 6.49 5.70 -27.11
C LEU A 3 7.45 6.34 -26.11
N SER A 4 6.92 6.84 -25.00
CA SER A 4 7.74 7.34 -23.91
C SER A 4 8.66 6.21 -23.45
N ASP A 5 9.96 6.49 -23.41
CA ASP A 5 10.99 5.65 -22.79
C ASP A 5 10.65 5.44 -21.31
N SER A 6 9.75 4.49 -21.06
CA SER A 6 9.40 4.06 -19.72
C SER A 6 10.58 3.26 -19.19
N THR A 7 11.44 3.94 -18.42
CA THR A 7 12.51 3.26 -17.69
C THR A 7 11.86 2.16 -16.84
N PRO A 8 12.24 0.87 -17.00
CA PRO A 8 11.55 -0.21 -16.32
C PRO A 8 11.66 -0.03 -14.81
N ILE A 9 10.53 -0.17 -14.11
CA ILE A 9 10.49 -0.08 -12.65
C ILE A 9 11.42 -1.16 -12.09
N ARG A 10 12.54 -0.71 -11.49
CA ARG A 10 13.63 -1.61 -11.08
C ARG A 10 13.27 -2.57 -9.94
N ARG A 11 12.20 -2.29 -9.21
CA ARG A 11 11.74 -3.06 -8.04
C ARG A 11 10.24 -3.34 -8.08
N THR A 12 9.77 -4.05 -9.11
CA THR A 12 8.40 -4.58 -9.09
C THR A 12 8.33 -5.82 -8.19
N PRO A 13 7.18 -6.11 -7.54
CA PRO A 13 7.00 -7.33 -6.76
C PRO A 13 7.34 -8.60 -7.54
N LEU A 14 6.99 -8.64 -8.84
CA LEU A 14 7.32 -9.78 -9.71
C LEU A 14 8.82 -9.97 -9.87
N LEU A 15 9.58 -8.87 -10.08
CA LEU A 15 11.02 -8.94 -10.21
C LEU A 15 11.69 -9.35 -8.90
N LEU A 16 11.23 -8.80 -7.77
CA LEU A 16 11.74 -9.16 -6.44
C LEU A 16 11.51 -10.65 -6.14
N LEU A 17 10.29 -11.16 -6.41
CA LEU A 17 9.96 -12.57 -6.20
C LEU A 17 10.74 -13.49 -7.15
N LYS A 18 10.93 -13.07 -8.42
CA LYS A 18 11.76 -13.81 -9.38
C LYS A 18 13.21 -13.89 -8.92
N THR A 19 13.78 -12.78 -8.42
CA THR A 19 15.14 -12.77 -7.88
C THR A 19 15.25 -13.65 -6.64
N TYR A 20 14.29 -13.58 -5.72
CA TYR A 20 14.26 -14.42 -4.51
C TYR A 20 14.16 -15.92 -4.83
N ILE A 21 13.29 -16.31 -5.78
CA ILE A 21 13.15 -17.72 -6.17
C ILE A 21 14.44 -18.23 -6.83
N ARG A 22 15.11 -17.40 -7.64
CA ARG A 22 16.40 -17.78 -8.25
C ARG A 22 17.56 -17.88 -7.25
N SER A 23 17.45 -17.23 -6.09
CA SER A 23 18.47 -17.27 -5.06
C SER A 23 18.27 -18.39 -4.04
N GLN A 24 17.25 -19.24 -4.21
CA GLN A 24 17.03 -20.39 -3.33
C GLN A 24 18.06 -21.50 -3.61
N ASP A 25 18.22 -22.41 -2.66
CA ASP A 25 19.16 -23.51 -2.78
C ASP A 25 18.71 -24.59 -3.79
N ALA A 26 19.63 -25.50 -4.11
CA ALA A 26 19.37 -26.57 -5.07
C ALA A 26 18.27 -27.55 -4.59
N ALA A 27 18.10 -27.72 -3.28
CA ALA A 27 17.06 -28.60 -2.74
C ALA A 27 15.68 -27.98 -2.99
N PHE A 28 15.50 -26.70 -2.70
CA PHE A 28 14.29 -25.94 -3.00
C PHE A 28 13.96 -25.99 -4.49
N HIS A 29 14.97 -25.76 -5.35
CA HIS A 29 14.77 -25.81 -6.80
C HIS A 29 14.25 -27.18 -7.26
N ARG A 30 14.83 -28.27 -6.74
CA ARG A 30 14.41 -29.63 -7.08
C ARG A 30 13.01 -29.95 -6.55
N ASP A 31 12.70 -29.52 -5.34
CA ASP A 31 11.49 -29.94 -4.63
C ASP A 31 10.25 -29.08 -4.98
N TYR A 32 10.44 -27.82 -5.39
CA TYR A 32 9.34 -26.85 -5.59
C TYR A 32 9.26 -26.21 -6.98
N LEU A 33 10.27 -26.34 -7.84
CA LEU A 33 10.26 -25.75 -9.18
C LEU A 33 10.09 -26.82 -10.27
N PRO A 34 9.47 -26.47 -11.41
CA PRO A 34 9.30 -27.43 -12.50
C PRO A 34 10.66 -27.86 -13.08
N PRO A 35 10.77 -29.13 -13.53
CA PRO A 35 11.97 -29.61 -14.21
C PRO A 35 12.40 -28.70 -15.35
N GLY A 36 13.71 -28.44 -15.42
CA GLY A 36 14.30 -27.57 -16.44
C GLY A 36 14.24 -26.08 -16.11
N TYR A 37 13.67 -25.64 -14.98
CA TYR A 37 13.85 -24.26 -14.53
C TYR A 37 15.29 -24.02 -14.05
N PRO A 38 15.97 -22.90 -14.41
CA PRO A 38 15.49 -21.78 -15.24
C PRO A 38 15.83 -21.87 -16.74
N GLN A 39 16.34 -22.99 -17.25
CA GLN A 39 16.80 -23.12 -18.65
C GLN A 39 15.67 -23.32 -19.66
N SER A 40 14.56 -23.92 -19.26
CA SER A 40 13.38 -24.16 -20.10
C SER A 40 12.44 -22.96 -20.07
N LEU A 41 12.05 -22.51 -21.27
CA LEU A 41 11.10 -21.41 -21.44
C LEU A 41 9.73 -21.76 -20.82
N ASP A 42 9.22 -22.97 -21.07
CA ASP A 42 7.93 -23.42 -20.55
C ASP A 42 7.93 -23.53 -19.02
N ALA A 43 9.03 -24.01 -18.45
CA ALA A 43 9.23 -24.06 -17.00
C ALA A 43 9.25 -22.64 -16.41
N CYS A 44 9.92 -21.70 -17.07
CA CYS A 44 9.94 -20.29 -16.67
C CYS A 44 8.55 -19.64 -16.74
N LEU A 45 7.79 -19.89 -17.81
CA LEU A 45 6.44 -19.36 -17.99
C LEU A 45 5.50 -19.89 -16.90
N THR A 46 5.57 -21.19 -16.61
CA THR A 46 4.78 -21.84 -15.55
C THR A 46 5.03 -21.19 -14.18
N VAL A 47 6.30 -20.96 -13.84
CA VAL A 47 6.68 -20.30 -12.59
C VAL A 47 6.17 -18.85 -12.54
N VAL A 48 6.36 -18.08 -13.62
CA VAL A 48 5.91 -16.68 -13.69
C VAL A 48 4.38 -16.58 -13.59
N GLU A 49 3.64 -17.48 -14.23
CA GLU A 49 2.18 -17.51 -14.14
C GLU A 49 1.71 -17.80 -12.70
N LYS A 50 2.36 -18.76 -12.02
CA LYS A 50 2.09 -19.04 -10.61
C LYS A 50 2.38 -17.83 -9.73
N MET A 51 3.53 -17.18 -9.91
CA MET A 51 3.89 -15.94 -9.20
C MET A 51 2.82 -14.86 -9.39
N ARG A 52 2.37 -14.62 -10.63
CA ARG A 52 1.34 -13.62 -10.95
C ARG A 52 0.01 -13.92 -10.26
N ARG A 53 -0.43 -15.19 -10.25
CA ARG A 53 -1.65 -15.60 -9.55
C ARG A 53 -1.57 -15.36 -8.05
N LEU A 54 -0.45 -15.73 -7.42
CA LEU A 54 -0.22 -15.49 -5.99
C LEU A 54 -0.22 -13.99 -5.68
N MET A 55 0.54 -13.19 -6.41
CA MET A 55 0.56 -11.74 -6.20
C MET A 55 -0.81 -11.09 -6.40
N LYS A 56 -1.61 -11.55 -7.37
CA LYS A 56 -2.98 -11.07 -7.57
C LYS A 56 -3.85 -11.38 -6.34
N SER A 57 -3.70 -12.57 -5.77
CA SER A 57 -4.38 -12.98 -4.53
C SER A 57 -3.97 -12.10 -3.35
N GLU A 58 -2.66 -11.97 -3.10
CA GLU A 58 -2.12 -11.14 -2.01
C GLU A 58 -2.52 -9.66 -2.14
N LYS A 59 -2.48 -9.12 -3.36
CA LYS A 59 -2.92 -7.75 -3.66
C LYS A 59 -4.42 -7.58 -3.40
N GLY A 60 -5.22 -8.59 -3.73
CA GLY A 60 -6.65 -8.63 -3.43
C GLY A 60 -6.92 -8.66 -1.92
N LEU A 61 -6.18 -9.48 -1.17
CA LEU A 61 -6.26 -9.55 0.28
C LEU A 61 -5.86 -8.23 0.94
N LEU A 62 -4.75 -7.62 0.53
CA LEU A 62 -4.31 -6.32 1.05
C LEU A 62 -5.39 -5.26 0.85
N ARG A 63 -6.01 -5.18 -0.34
CA ARG A 63 -7.15 -4.27 -0.57
C ARG A 63 -8.28 -4.52 0.42
N THR A 64 -8.65 -5.78 0.63
CA THR A 64 -9.72 -6.13 1.57
C THR A 64 -9.37 -5.68 2.99
N LEU A 65 -8.11 -5.84 3.40
CA LEU A 65 -7.65 -5.41 4.72
C LEU A 65 -7.54 -3.89 4.84
N LEU A 66 -7.24 -3.15 3.76
CA LEU A 66 -7.31 -1.67 3.76
C LEU A 66 -8.73 -1.14 3.94
N LEU A 67 -9.74 -1.95 3.60
CA LEU A 67 -11.17 -1.67 3.76
C LEU A 67 -11.77 -2.27 5.04
N TYR A 68 -10.93 -2.60 6.02
CA TYR A 68 -11.37 -3.20 7.28
C TYR A 68 -12.39 -2.33 8.02
N ASN A 69 -13.54 -2.90 8.37
CA ASN A 69 -14.69 -2.20 8.95
C ASN A 69 -15.25 -1.02 8.12
N ILE A 70 -14.97 -1.00 6.80
CA ILE A 70 -15.54 -0.03 5.83
C ILE A 70 -16.58 -0.73 4.94
N LYS A 71 -16.26 -1.93 4.46
CA LYS A 71 -17.14 -2.69 3.57
C LYS A 71 -17.09 -4.17 3.93
N GLU A 72 -18.26 -4.80 3.96
CA GLU A 72 -18.35 -6.25 4.09
C GLU A 72 -17.61 -6.91 2.92
N MET A 73 -16.63 -7.76 3.24
CA MET A 73 -15.82 -8.46 2.25
C MET A 73 -15.60 -9.91 2.70
N ASN A 74 -15.89 -10.86 1.80
CA ASN A 74 -15.74 -12.30 2.03
C ASN A 74 -16.50 -12.81 3.26
N HIS A 75 -17.77 -12.40 3.43
CA HIS A 75 -18.64 -12.77 4.57
C HIS A 75 -18.10 -12.33 5.94
N ARG A 76 -17.17 -11.37 5.96
CA ARG A 76 -16.72 -10.74 7.20
C ARG A 76 -17.61 -9.53 7.48
N PRO A 77 -18.50 -9.58 8.48
CA PRO A 77 -19.34 -8.45 8.81
C PRO A 77 -18.49 -7.27 9.25
N ILE A 78 -19.02 -6.06 9.07
CA ILE A 78 -18.47 -4.85 9.69
C ILE A 78 -18.74 -4.98 11.19
N ASP A 79 -17.67 -5.14 11.97
CA ASP A 79 -17.75 -5.42 13.40
C ASP A 79 -16.95 -4.36 14.17
N GLY A 80 -17.58 -3.18 14.27
CA GLY A 80 -17.09 -2.07 15.07
C GLY A 80 -16.41 -0.93 14.29
N ALA A 81 -15.67 -0.13 15.03
CA ALA A 81 -15.06 1.11 14.55
C ALA A 81 -13.93 0.86 13.54
N PHE A 82 -13.57 1.91 12.79
CA PHE A 82 -12.36 1.88 11.99
C PHE A 82 -11.14 1.63 12.86
N PRO A 83 -10.19 0.80 12.38
CA PRO A 83 -8.92 0.68 13.06
C PRO A 83 -8.14 1.99 12.90
N SER A 84 -7.49 2.43 13.99
CA SER A 84 -6.41 3.41 13.88
C SER A 84 -5.30 2.85 12.98
N LEU A 85 -4.39 3.71 12.50
CA LEU A 85 -3.30 3.27 11.64
C LEU A 85 -2.44 2.17 12.29
N ASP A 86 -2.17 2.26 13.59
CA ASP A 86 -1.44 1.23 14.34
C ASP A 86 -2.21 -0.08 14.47
N ALA A 87 -3.53 -0.01 14.69
CA ALA A 87 -4.38 -1.20 14.73
C ALA A 87 -4.49 -1.85 13.33
N LEU A 88 -4.56 -1.04 12.28
CA LEU A 88 -4.61 -1.50 10.89
C LEU A 88 -3.34 -2.25 10.51
N VAL A 89 -2.17 -1.76 10.93
CA VAL A 89 -0.88 -2.44 10.73
C VAL A 89 -0.92 -3.85 11.33
N VAL A 90 -1.44 -4.00 12.55
CA VAL A 90 -1.55 -5.30 13.22
C VAL A 90 -2.51 -6.23 12.47
N VAL A 91 -3.68 -5.71 12.06
CA VAL A 91 -4.64 -6.46 11.25
C VAL A 91 -4.00 -6.94 9.95
N ILE A 92 -3.29 -6.08 9.23
CA ILE A 92 -2.64 -6.44 7.97
C ILE A 92 -1.58 -7.51 8.21
N ASP A 93 -0.69 -7.30 9.18
CA ASP A 93 0.39 -8.24 9.47
C ASP A 93 -0.14 -9.64 9.82
N HIS A 94 -1.10 -9.74 10.74
CA HIS A 94 -1.65 -11.02 11.16
C HIS A 94 -2.41 -11.75 10.05
N ASN A 95 -3.10 -11.03 9.16
CA ASN A 95 -3.86 -11.65 8.07
C ASN A 95 -2.98 -12.03 6.88
N MET A 96 -1.87 -11.33 6.66
CA MET A 96 -0.92 -11.63 5.58
C MET A 96 0.21 -12.59 6.01
N ALA A 97 0.47 -12.72 7.30
CA ALA A 97 1.41 -13.71 7.84
C ALA A 97 0.87 -15.13 7.69
N SER A 98 1.78 -16.10 7.50
CA SER A 98 1.39 -17.50 7.66
C SER A 98 1.01 -17.77 9.11
N ARG A 99 0.07 -18.69 9.37
CA ARG A 99 -0.38 -19.02 10.74
C ARG A 99 0.74 -19.38 11.72
N LYS A 100 1.89 -19.85 11.22
CA LYS A 100 3.07 -20.21 12.03
C LYS A 100 4.02 -19.03 12.30
N GLN A 101 3.71 -17.84 11.80
CA GLN A 101 4.55 -16.64 11.82
C GLN A 101 3.83 -15.44 12.46
N LEU A 102 2.77 -15.68 13.24
CA LEU A 102 2.09 -14.60 13.95
C LEU A 102 3.03 -13.98 15.00
N ARG A 103 3.21 -12.67 14.90
CA ARG A 103 4.08 -11.89 15.79
C ARG A 103 3.25 -11.22 16.88
N ALA A 104 3.90 -10.92 18.01
CA ALA A 104 3.26 -10.16 19.09
C ALA A 104 2.96 -8.72 18.62
N VAL A 105 1.88 -8.12 19.16
CA VAL A 105 1.43 -6.77 18.76
C VAL A 105 2.55 -5.73 18.87
N ASP A 106 3.26 -5.70 20.00
CA ASP A 106 4.33 -4.73 20.22
C ASP A 106 5.52 -4.95 19.27
N GLU A 107 5.80 -6.20 18.90
CA GLU A 107 6.86 -6.53 17.94
C GLU A 107 6.49 -6.00 16.55
N ILE A 108 5.24 -6.20 16.13
CA ILE A 108 4.71 -5.68 14.88
C ILE A 108 4.85 -4.16 14.88
N GLN A 109 4.30 -3.48 15.88
CA GLN A 109 4.33 -2.01 15.94
C GLN A 109 5.74 -1.43 15.90
N ARG A 110 6.71 -2.08 16.56
CA ARG A 110 8.13 -1.69 16.50
C ARG A 110 8.78 -1.94 15.15
N SER A 111 8.34 -2.96 14.41
CA SER A 111 8.90 -3.33 13.11
C SER A 111 8.37 -2.49 11.94
N TYR A 112 7.33 -1.69 12.15
CA TYR A 112 6.75 -0.81 11.13
C TYR A 112 7.20 0.63 11.35
N PRO A 113 8.25 1.10 10.64
CA PRO A 113 8.67 2.50 10.71
C PRO A 113 7.59 3.43 10.14
N ASP A 114 7.64 4.71 10.57
CA ASP A 114 6.64 5.72 10.21
C ASP A 114 6.44 5.88 8.70
N ASN A 115 7.50 5.75 7.90
CA ASN A 115 7.38 5.81 6.45
C ASN A 115 6.50 4.67 5.87
N VAL A 116 6.56 3.46 6.43
CA VAL A 116 5.71 2.33 6.02
C VAL A 116 4.28 2.58 6.48
N LYS A 117 4.07 3.11 7.69
CA LYS A 117 2.74 3.51 8.16
C LYS A 117 2.12 4.58 7.27
N THR A 118 2.89 5.61 6.88
CA THR A 118 2.44 6.64 5.92
C THR A 118 2.04 6.04 4.57
N ARG A 119 2.81 5.06 4.05
CA ARG A 119 2.45 4.35 2.82
C ARG A 119 1.14 3.57 2.98
N LEU A 120 0.90 2.94 4.13
CA LEU A 120 -0.36 2.25 4.39
C LEU A 120 -1.54 3.22 4.51
N ALA A 121 -1.38 4.35 5.19
CA ALA A 121 -2.37 5.42 5.25
C ALA A 121 -2.72 5.93 3.85
N PHE A 122 -1.70 6.19 3.02
CA PHE A 122 -1.89 6.57 1.62
C PHE A 122 -2.70 5.53 0.84
N LEU A 123 -2.32 4.25 0.92
CA LEU A 123 -3.05 3.16 0.25
C LEU A 123 -4.49 3.05 0.75
N ARG A 124 -4.72 3.22 2.05
CA ARG A 124 -6.06 3.21 2.65
C ARG A 124 -6.90 4.35 2.08
N LEU A 125 -6.43 5.60 2.16
CA LEU A 125 -7.17 6.77 1.67
C LEU A 125 -7.60 6.61 0.20
N TYR A 126 -6.66 6.28 -0.69
CA TYR A 126 -6.96 6.12 -2.11
C TYR A 126 -7.89 4.93 -2.39
N THR A 127 -7.77 3.84 -1.62
CA THR A 127 -8.67 2.69 -1.76
C THR A 127 -10.09 3.03 -1.31
N VAL A 128 -10.24 3.79 -0.23
CA VAL A 128 -11.56 4.21 0.28
C VAL A 128 -12.19 5.26 -0.64
N VAL A 129 -11.44 6.25 -1.09
CA VAL A 129 -11.93 7.25 -2.04
C VAL A 129 -12.36 6.60 -3.34
N HIS A 130 -11.61 5.63 -3.88
CA HIS A 130 -12.04 4.86 -5.04
C HIS A 130 -13.30 4.02 -4.76
N LEU A 131 -13.49 3.52 -3.54
CA LEU A 131 -14.70 2.78 -3.19
C LEU A 131 -15.95 3.68 -3.19
N ILE A 132 -15.83 4.90 -2.67
CA ILE A 132 -16.97 5.79 -2.40
C ILE A 132 -17.27 6.70 -3.60
N HIS A 133 -16.23 7.32 -4.17
CA HIS A 133 -16.36 8.42 -5.13
C HIS A 133 -16.09 8.01 -6.58
N ARG A 134 -15.90 6.71 -6.84
CA ARG A 134 -15.63 6.25 -8.21
C ARG A 134 -16.82 6.54 -9.11
N ASP A 135 -16.54 7.28 -10.19
CA ASP A 135 -17.44 7.42 -11.32
C ASP A 135 -17.64 6.05 -12.01
N PRO A 136 -18.89 5.54 -12.09
CA PRO A 136 -19.18 4.25 -12.72
C PRO A 136 -18.86 4.23 -14.22
N THR A 137 -18.76 5.39 -14.87
CA THR A 137 -18.38 5.51 -16.29
C THR A 137 -16.87 5.39 -16.50
N GLN A 138 -16.07 5.58 -15.45
CA GLN A 138 -14.62 5.45 -15.50
C GLN A 138 -14.17 4.00 -15.23
N ASN A 139 -13.36 3.47 -16.14
CA ASN A 139 -12.76 2.15 -16.03
C ASN A 139 -11.36 2.16 -15.37
N ILE A 140 -11.00 3.25 -14.69
CA ILE A 140 -9.74 3.32 -13.95
C ILE A 140 -9.80 2.43 -12.71
N SER A 141 -8.83 1.53 -12.60
CA SER A 141 -8.71 0.72 -11.39
C SER A 141 -8.14 1.56 -10.24
N GLN A 142 -8.50 1.23 -8.99
CA GLN A 142 -7.89 1.85 -7.81
C GLN A 142 -6.35 1.82 -7.85
N TRP A 143 -5.78 0.76 -8.43
CA TRP A 143 -4.34 0.57 -8.49
C TRP A 143 -3.69 1.49 -9.49
N GLU A 144 -4.35 1.73 -10.62
CA GLU A 144 -3.88 2.67 -11.62
C GLU A 144 -3.92 4.10 -11.09
N MET A 145 -4.99 4.48 -10.37
CA MET A 145 -5.05 5.77 -9.65
C MET A 145 -3.93 5.91 -8.63
N ILE A 146 -3.68 4.88 -7.82
CA ILE A 146 -2.59 4.83 -6.84
C ILE A 146 -1.22 4.98 -7.53
N ASP A 147 -0.99 4.25 -8.61
CA ASP A 147 0.28 4.24 -9.34
C ASP A 147 0.55 5.62 -9.97
N GLN A 148 -0.46 6.25 -10.57
CA GLN A 148 -0.37 7.61 -11.13
C GLN A 148 -0.02 8.64 -10.06
N GLN A 149 -0.66 8.57 -8.89
CA GLN A 149 -0.36 9.48 -7.80
C GLN A 149 1.04 9.27 -7.24
N ILE A 150 1.47 8.01 -7.07
CA ILE A 150 2.84 7.71 -6.63
C ILE A 150 3.85 8.27 -7.63
N GLU A 151 3.61 8.12 -8.93
CA GLU A 151 4.48 8.66 -9.97
C GLU A 151 4.54 10.18 -9.93
N TYR A 152 3.40 10.85 -9.74
CA TYR A 152 3.34 12.29 -9.57
C TYR A 152 4.15 12.75 -8.36
N VAL A 153 3.87 12.21 -7.16
CA VAL A 153 4.56 12.60 -5.91
C VAL A 153 6.06 12.33 -5.99
N LYS A 154 6.48 11.26 -6.68
CA LYS A 154 7.91 10.96 -6.88
C LYS A 154 8.67 12.00 -7.70
N LYS A 155 7.99 12.70 -8.61
CA LYS A 155 8.58 13.76 -9.44
C LYS A 155 8.71 15.09 -8.69
N GLN A 156 8.11 15.20 -7.50
CA GLN A 156 8.14 16.41 -6.68
C GLN A 156 9.41 16.54 -5.83
N SER A 157 9.62 17.73 -5.26
CA SER A 157 10.73 18.01 -4.35
C SER A 157 10.68 17.16 -3.08
N ASP A 158 11.82 17.01 -2.40
CA ASP A 158 11.86 16.30 -1.12
C ASP A 158 10.97 16.96 -0.06
N LEU A 159 10.95 18.29 -0.03
CA LEU A 159 10.09 19.06 0.87
C LEU A 159 8.61 18.75 0.60
N TYR A 160 8.20 18.73 -0.66
CA TYR A 160 6.85 18.35 -1.06
C TYR A 160 6.51 16.93 -0.61
N ARG A 161 7.41 15.97 -0.85
CA ARG A 161 7.17 14.56 -0.49
C ARG A 161 7.03 14.34 1.01
N ILE A 162 7.77 15.11 1.82
CA ILE A 162 7.63 15.11 3.28
C ILE A 162 6.28 15.73 3.69
N ALA A 163 5.96 16.92 3.18
CA ALA A 163 4.70 17.61 3.45
C ALA A 163 3.49 16.75 3.06
N TYR A 164 3.49 16.19 1.86
CA TYR A 164 2.47 15.27 1.37
C TYR A 164 2.29 14.07 2.31
N GLY A 165 3.39 13.47 2.78
CA GLY A 165 3.35 12.38 3.76
C GLY A 165 2.71 12.78 5.10
N ARG A 166 2.93 14.01 5.57
CA ARG A 166 2.30 14.55 6.78
C ARG A 166 0.81 14.78 6.59
N VAL A 167 0.41 15.36 5.47
CA VAL A 167 -1.00 15.57 5.11
C VAL A 167 -1.74 14.23 5.02
N VAL A 168 -1.15 13.23 4.34
CA VAL A 168 -1.71 11.86 4.30
C VAL A 168 -2.00 11.32 5.70
N ARG A 169 -1.03 11.43 6.62
CA ARG A 169 -1.21 10.94 7.99
C ARG A 169 -2.26 11.72 8.76
N ALA A 170 -2.32 13.04 8.57
CA ALA A 170 -3.29 13.90 9.24
C ALA A 170 -4.72 13.53 8.82
N ILE A 171 -4.98 13.43 7.51
CA ILE A 171 -6.29 13.05 6.97
C ILE A 171 -6.66 11.63 7.42
N ASP A 172 -5.73 10.69 7.35
CA ASP A 172 -5.96 9.31 7.79
C ASP A 172 -6.31 9.21 9.28
N HIS A 173 -5.66 10.01 10.13
CA HIS A 173 -5.96 10.08 11.56
C HIS A 173 -7.31 10.75 11.86
N GLU A 174 -7.65 11.81 11.13
CA GLU A 174 -8.93 12.52 11.26
C GLU A 174 -10.11 11.60 10.88
N LEU A 175 -9.99 10.88 9.77
CA LEU A 175 -11.05 10.00 9.27
C LEU A 175 -11.15 8.69 10.07
N PHE A 176 -10.02 8.02 10.33
CA PHE A 176 -10.04 6.64 10.83
C PHE A 176 -9.43 6.47 12.23
N GLY A 177 -8.76 7.48 12.76
CA GLY A 177 -8.12 7.43 14.08
C GLY A 177 -9.07 7.65 15.25
N GLN A 178 -10.27 8.18 14.99
CA GLN A 178 -11.20 8.66 16.02
C GLN A 178 -12.15 7.59 16.60
N LYS A 179 -11.90 6.31 16.34
CA LYS A 179 -12.77 5.18 16.74
C LYS A 179 -14.25 5.36 16.35
N LYS A 180 -14.49 6.00 15.20
CA LYS A 180 -15.82 6.14 14.59
C LYS A 180 -16.17 4.87 13.79
N ASN A 181 -17.45 4.61 13.62
CA ASN A 181 -17.96 3.59 12.69
C ASN A 181 -18.19 4.21 11.31
N PHE A 182 -18.35 3.37 10.28
CA PHE A 182 -18.62 3.81 8.91
C PHE A 182 -19.86 4.67 8.77
N ASP A 183 -20.96 4.27 9.39
CA ASP A 183 -22.23 4.99 9.31
C ASP A 183 -22.22 6.36 10.03
N CYS A 184 -21.16 6.67 10.79
CA CYS A 184 -21.03 7.92 11.53
C CYS A 184 -20.17 8.98 10.83
N ILE A 185 -19.65 8.69 9.63
CA ILE A 185 -18.83 9.64 8.86
C ILE A 185 -19.64 10.16 7.68
N ASN A 186 -19.54 11.47 7.45
CA ASN A 186 -20.02 12.07 6.22
C ASN A 186 -19.11 11.65 5.06
N HIS A 187 -19.61 10.85 4.14
CA HIS A 187 -18.81 10.28 3.05
C HIS A 187 -18.25 11.35 2.09
N GLU A 188 -18.88 12.52 2.02
CA GLU A 188 -18.39 13.67 1.25
C GLU A 188 -17.10 14.27 1.82
N GLU A 189 -16.82 14.06 3.12
CA GLU A 189 -15.59 14.53 3.78
C GLU A 189 -14.40 13.58 3.53
N ILE A 190 -14.66 12.37 3.02
CA ILE A 190 -13.60 11.40 2.72
C ILE A 190 -12.89 11.84 1.44
N ARG A 191 -11.63 12.27 1.61
CA ARG A 191 -10.82 12.86 0.54
C ARG A 191 -9.37 12.40 0.59
N VAL A 192 -8.64 12.67 -0.48
CA VAL A 192 -7.18 12.57 -0.56
C VAL A 192 -6.55 13.96 -0.36
N PRO A 193 -5.23 14.05 -0.13
CA PRO A 193 -4.54 15.35 -0.09
C PRO A 193 -4.79 16.18 -1.37
N SER A 194 -5.19 17.43 -1.21
CA SER A 194 -5.20 18.43 -2.27
C SER A 194 -3.85 19.14 -2.36
N GLU A 195 -3.61 19.86 -3.46
CA GLU A 195 -2.38 20.67 -3.58
C GLU A 195 -2.35 21.79 -2.51
N GLU A 196 -3.50 22.39 -2.21
CA GLU A 196 -3.64 23.42 -1.19
C GLU A 196 -3.27 22.91 0.21
N ASP A 197 -3.64 21.68 0.57
CA ASP A 197 -3.23 21.07 1.85
C ASP A 197 -1.70 20.96 1.95
N VAL A 198 -1.07 20.55 0.84
CA VAL A 198 0.38 20.30 0.79
C VAL A 198 1.13 21.63 0.84
N GLU A 199 0.67 22.65 0.10
CA GLU A 199 1.24 24.00 0.14
C GLU A 199 1.11 24.65 1.52
N GLU A 200 -0.03 24.47 2.20
CA GLU A 200 -0.22 24.91 3.58
C GLU A 200 0.76 24.21 4.54
N GLU A 201 0.93 22.88 4.41
CA GLU A 201 1.90 22.14 5.20
C GLU A 201 3.35 22.58 4.91
N ILE A 202 3.71 22.84 3.65
CA ILE A 202 5.02 23.39 3.27
C ILE A 202 5.23 24.77 3.93
N ARG A 203 4.21 25.64 3.94
CA ARG A 203 4.27 26.94 4.63
C ARG A 203 4.49 26.77 6.12
N ARG A 204 3.77 25.85 6.77
CA ARG A 204 3.96 25.51 8.20
C ARG A 204 5.35 24.95 8.51
N MET A 205 5.87 24.09 7.64
CA MET A 205 7.23 23.55 7.76
C MET A 205 8.32 24.62 7.58
N SER A 206 8.01 25.69 6.87
CA SER A 206 8.93 26.80 6.63
C SER A 206 8.92 27.84 7.75
N THR A 207 7.81 27.96 8.48
CA THR A 207 7.64 28.88 9.62
C THR A 207 7.89 28.22 10.98
N GLY A 208 7.77 26.89 11.07
CA GLY A 208 8.01 26.08 12.27
C GLY A 208 9.35 25.33 12.24
N ASP A 209 9.95 25.20 13.42
CA ASP A 209 11.27 24.66 13.74
C ASP A 209 11.70 23.42 12.92
N ARG A 210 12.98 23.40 12.50
CA ARG A 210 13.64 22.25 11.84
C ARG A 210 13.85 21.13 12.86
N SER A 211 12.79 20.47 13.29
CA SER A 211 12.88 19.35 14.21
C SER A 211 12.69 18.01 13.47
N GLU A 212 13.79 17.26 13.55
CA GLU A 212 13.98 15.84 13.29
C GLU A 212 14.05 15.39 11.82
N GLY A 213 15.15 14.68 11.51
CA GLY A 213 15.41 14.06 10.22
C GLY A 213 14.35 13.03 9.89
N GLN A 214 13.25 13.49 9.28
CA GLN A 214 12.15 12.64 8.89
C GLN A 214 12.42 12.06 7.51
N SER A 215 12.45 10.73 7.46
CA SER A 215 12.67 9.97 6.25
C SER A 215 11.52 10.18 5.25
N ASN A 216 11.88 10.56 4.02
CA ASN A 216 10.96 10.74 2.89
C ASN A 216 10.15 9.44 2.65
N PRO A 217 8.82 9.42 2.87
CA PRO A 217 8.02 8.21 2.76
C PRO A 217 7.86 7.75 1.32
N PHE A 218 8.02 8.62 0.34
CA PHE A 218 7.97 8.28 -1.08
C PHE A 218 9.36 8.03 -1.67
N GLY A 219 10.38 7.96 -0.77
CA GLY A 219 11.80 7.61 -0.95
C GLY A 219 12.11 6.77 -2.16
#